data_AF-A0A3C2B631-F1
#
_entry.id   AF-A0A3C2B631-F1
#
_cell.length_a   1.000
_cell.length_b   1.000
_cell.length_c   1.000
_cell.angle_alpha   90.00
_cell.angle_beta   90.00
_cell.angle_gamma   90.00
#
_symmetry.space_group_name_H-M   'P 1'
#
loop_
_entity.id
_entity.type
_entity.pdbx_description
1 polymer ?
#
loop_
_entity_poly.entity_id
_entity_poly.type
_entity_poly.pdbx_seq_one_letter_code
_entity_poly.pdbx_strand_id
1 'polypeptide(L)'
;MLTADPPVHTRYRRLVSKAFTQRRVAELGPTIRAICDDLVDGFDGSPLDLHEAYCVPIPARTIAAALGVPQERFADFKRWADAGVAAIGRELDDQGWIDSANGVVEMQQYFAAELEHRREHPADDLLTDLLAARLTPDDGVEG
;
A
#
# COMPACT_ATOMS: atom_id res chain seq x y z
N MET A 1 9.23 11.06 -0.23
CA MET A 1 7.83 11.20 0.21
C MET A 1 7.76 11.41 1.71
N LEU A 2 8.34 10.52 2.53
CA LEU A 2 8.60 10.77 3.96
C LEU A 2 10.04 11.21 4.25
N THR A 3 11.00 10.86 3.38
CA THR A 3 12.45 11.06 3.58
C THR A 3 13.08 12.03 2.58
N ALA A 4 12.28 12.75 1.81
CA ALA A 4 12.76 13.69 0.80
C ALA A 4 12.27 15.10 1.15
N ASP A 5 13.07 16.11 0.84
CA ASP A 5 12.70 17.52 0.99
C ASP A 5 12.05 18.06 -0.30
N PRO A 6 11.38 19.24 -0.24
CA PRO A 6 11.06 19.99 -1.45
C PRO A 6 12.32 20.27 -2.31
N PRO A 7 12.20 20.27 -3.65
CA PRO A 7 10.98 20.15 -4.45
C PRO A 7 10.53 18.71 -4.70
N VAL A 8 11.37 17.71 -4.42
CA VAL A 8 11.12 16.30 -4.74
C VAL A 8 9.90 15.76 -3.98
N HIS A 9 9.76 16.08 -2.70
CA HIS A 9 8.59 15.71 -1.91
C HIS A 9 7.29 16.27 -2.51
N THR A 10 7.27 17.56 -2.84
CA THR A 10 6.10 18.25 -3.42
C THR A 10 5.67 17.59 -4.72
N ARG A 11 6.65 17.24 -5.57
CA ARG A 11 6.42 16.57 -6.85
C ARG A 11 5.73 15.21 -6.66
N TYR A 12 6.25 14.36 -5.79
CA TYR A 12 5.62 13.07 -5.49
C TYR A 12 4.24 13.22 -4.85
N ARG A 13 4.05 14.23 -3.99
CA ARG A 13 2.76 14.48 -3.31
C ARG A 13 1.67 14.78 -4.30
N ARG A 14 1.96 15.65 -5.26
CA ARG A 14 1.00 16.00 -6.31
C ARG A 14 0.62 14.78 -7.16
N LEU A 15 1.58 13.94 -7.55
CA LEU A 15 1.30 12.71 -8.31
C LEU A 15 0.39 11.75 -7.52
N VAL A 16 0.75 11.43 -6.27
CA VAL A 16 -0.02 10.52 -5.42
C VAL A 16 -1.42 11.07 -5.15
N SER A 17 -1.55 12.37 -4.85
CA SER A 17 -2.85 13.01 -4.61
C SER A 17 -3.79 12.98 -5.83
N LYS A 18 -3.26 12.94 -7.06
CA LYS A 18 -4.09 12.77 -8.27
C LYS A 18 -4.72 11.37 -8.35
N ALA A 19 -4.07 10.34 -7.81
CA ALA A 19 -4.61 8.98 -7.75
C ALA A 19 -5.52 8.77 -6.51
N PHE A 20 -5.15 9.34 -5.35
CA PHE A 20 -5.94 9.25 -4.11
C PHE A 20 -7.01 10.35 -4.02
N THR A 21 -7.95 10.37 -4.97
CA THR A 21 -9.06 11.32 -4.95
C THR A 21 -10.14 10.95 -3.91
N GLN A 22 -10.94 11.92 -3.47
CA GLN A 22 -12.08 11.67 -2.58
C GLN A 22 -13.03 10.60 -3.14
N ARG A 23 -13.25 10.60 -4.45
CA ARG A 23 -14.07 9.58 -5.13
C ARG A 23 -13.47 8.18 -4.95
N ARG A 24 -12.17 8.00 -5.21
CA ARG A 24 -11.48 6.71 -5.04
C ARG A 24 -11.53 6.21 -3.60
N VAL A 25 -11.34 7.10 -2.64
CA VAL A 25 -11.45 6.74 -1.22
C VAL A 25 -12.89 6.30 -0.87
N ALA A 26 -13.90 6.98 -1.40
CA ALA A 26 -15.30 6.59 -1.18
C ALA A 26 -15.64 5.22 -1.80
N GLU A 27 -15.07 4.91 -2.97
CA GLU A 27 -15.24 3.63 -3.66
C GLU A 27 -14.64 2.44 -2.89
N LEU A 28 -13.72 2.67 -1.94
CA LEU A 28 -13.21 1.62 -1.04
C LEU A 28 -14.22 1.22 0.06
N GLY A 29 -15.29 1.98 0.26
CA GLY A 29 -16.27 1.74 1.33
C GLY A 29 -16.85 0.31 1.35
N PRO A 30 -17.34 -0.23 0.23
CA PRO A 30 -17.79 -1.63 0.14
C PRO A 30 -16.69 -2.64 0.47
N THR A 31 -15.46 -2.42 -0.01
CA THR A 31 -14.32 -3.29 0.26
C THR A 31 -13.96 -3.30 1.75
N ILE A 32 -13.90 -2.13 2.40
CA ILE A 32 -13.63 -2.00 3.83
C ILE A 32 -14.71 -2.74 4.63
N ARG A 33 -15.98 -2.62 4.23
CA ARG A 33 -17.08 -3.33 4.88
C ARG A 33 -16.93 -4.84 4.76
N ALA A 34 -16.65 -5.36 3.56
CA ALA A 34 -16.41 -6.77 3.35
C ALA A 34 -15.23 -7.29 4.18
N ILE A 35 -14.13 -6.53 4.27
CA ILE A 35 -12.99 -6.86 5.13
C ILE A 35 -13.40 -6.97 6.59
N CYS A 36 -14.19 -6.02 7.09
CA CYS A 36 -14.70 -6.04 8.47
C CYS A 36 -15.60 -7.25 8.72
N ASP A 37 -16.54 -7.52 7.82
CA ASP A 37 -17.47 -8.63 7.92
C ASP A 37 -16.72 -9.97 7.92
N ASP A 38 -15.78 -10.18 6.98
CA ASP A 38 -14.94 -11.39 6.90
C ASP A 38 -14.11 -11.63 8.18
N LEU A 39 -13.64 -10.56 8.84
CA LEU A 39 -12.90 -10.67 10.09
C LEU A 39 -13.81 -11.09 11.25
N VAL A 40 -15.01 -10.52 11.32
CA VAL A 40 -16.01 -10.89 12.35
C VAL A 40 -16.51 -12.31 12.15
N ASP A 41 -16.72 -12.74 10.91
CA ASP A 41 -17.16 -14.11 10.57
C ASP A 41 -16.14 -15.17 11.02
N GLY A 42 -14.87 -14.78 11.18
CA GLY A 42 -13.82 -15.65 11.72
C GLY A 42 -13.84 -15.81 13.25
N PHE A 43 -14.68 -15.06 13.97
CA PHE A 43 -14.75 -15.15 15.43
C PHE A 43 -15.59 -16.35 15.87
N ASP A 44 -15.01 -17.21 16.69
CA ASP A 44 -15.66 -18.42 17.22
C ASP A 44 -16.35 -18.20 18.58
N GLY A 45 -16.37 -16.95 19.06
CA GLY A 45 -16.93 -16.55 20.35
C GLY A 45 -15.99 -16.77 21.55
N SER A 46 -14.76 -17.24 21.33
CA SER A 46 -13.74 -17.30 22.38
C SER A 46 -13.14 -15.92 22.69
N PRO A 47 -12.60 -15.70 23.90
CA PRO A 47 -11.87 -14.47 24.20
C PRO A 47 -10.66 -14.28 23.28
N LEU A 48 -10.55 -13.10 22.67
CA LEU A 48 -9.48 -12.74 21.73
C LEU A 48 -9.05 -11.28 21.92
N ASP A 49 -7.86 -10.94 21.45
CA ASP A 49 -7.39 -9.55 21.38
C ASP A 49 -7.98 -8.86 20.15
N LEU A 50 -8.97 -7.98 20.37
CA LEU A 50 -9.64 -7.27 19.29
C LEU A 50 -8.68 -6.35 18.51
N HIS A 51 -7.65 -5.82 19.14
CA HIS A 51 -6.68 -4.96 18.45
C HIS A 51 -5.96 -5.77 17.36
N GLU A 52 -5.37 -6.90 17.75
CA GLU A 52 -4.63 -7.77 16.83
C GLU A 52 -5.55 -8.45 15.80
N ALA A 53 -6.72 -8.93 16.24
CA ALA A 53 -7.60 -9.72 15.40
C ALA A 53 -8.46 -8.88 14.44
N TYR A 54 -8.73 -7.60 14.75
CA TYR A 54 -9.66 -6.76 13.99
C TYR A 54 -9.05 -5.43 13.56
N CYS A 55 -8.50 -4.65 14.49
CA CYS A 55 -8.04 -3.28 14.19
C CYS A 55 -6.79 -3.26 13.31
N VAL A 56 -5.80 -4.12 13.59
CA VAL A 56 -4.55 -4.23 12.84
C VAL A 56 -4.76 -4.68 11.38
N PRO A 57 -5.54 -5.74 11.08
CA PRO A 57 -5.70 -6.21 9.71
C PRO A 57 -6.49 -5.27 8.79
N ILE A 58 -7.44 -4.48 9.31
CA ILE A 58 -8.31 -3.63 8.47
C ILE A 58 -7.52 -2.65 7.60
N PRO A 59 -6.63 -1.78 8.13
CA PRO A 59 -5.87 -0.84 7.30
C PRO A 59 -4.95 -1.55 6.31
N ALA A 60 -4.29 -2.63 6.75
CA ALA A 60 -3.39 -3.39 5.89
C ALA A 60 -4.12 -4.01 4.69
N ARG A 61 -5.26 -4.68 4.93
CA ARG A 61 -6.10 -5.27 3.87
C ARG A 61 -6.70 -4.20 2.97
N THR A 62 -7.08 -3.07 3.53
CA THR A 62 -7.62 -1.93 2.75
C THR A 62 -6.58 -1.40 1.77
N ILE A 63 -5.34 -1.18 2.21
CA ILE A 63 -4.27 -0.68 1.33
C ILE A 63 -3.88 -1.74 0.30
N ALA A 64 -3.79 -3.02 0.70
CA ALA A 64 -3.53 -4.11 -0.24
C ALA A 64 -4.58 -4.13 -1.37
N ALA A 65 -5.86 -4.06 -1.02
CA ALA A 65 -6.95 -4.03 -1.99
C ALA A 65 -6.91 -2.77 -2.87
N ALA A 66 -6.64 -1.60 -2.29
CA ALA A 66 -6.51 -0.35 -3.04
C ALA A 66 -5.35 -0.40 -4.06
N LEU A 67 -4.27 -1.13 -3.74
CA LEU A 67 -3.13 -1.36 -4.63
C LEU A 67 -3.33 -2.55 -5.59
N GLY A 68 -4.51 -3.17 -5.60
CA GLY A 68 -4.80 -4.32 -6.48
C GLY A 68 -4.06 -5.60 -6.09
N VAL A 69 -3.55 -5.70 -4.86
CA VAL A 69 -2.87 -6.91 -4.38
C VAL A 69 -3.94 -7.99 -4.14
N PRO A 70 -3.81 -9.18 -4.78
CA PRO A 70 -4.78 -10.25 -4.60
C PRO A 70 -4.65 -10.88 -3.21
N GLN A 71 -5.76 -11.45 -2.71
CA GLN A 71 -5.88 -11.93 -1.33
C GLN A 71 -4.83 -13.00 -0.98
N GLU A 72 -4.50 -13.88 -1.92
CA GLU A 72 -3.47 -14.91 -1.74
C GLU A 72 -2.06 -14.35 -1.51
N ARG A 73 -1.81 -13.10 -1.91
CA ARG A 73 -0.53 -12.40 -1.70
C ARG A 73 -0.55 -11.48 -0.49
N PHE A 74 -1.65 -11.44 0.27
CA PHE A 74 -1.76 -10.54 1.42
C PHE A 74 -0.69 -10.78 2.48
N ALA A 75 -0.31 -12.04 2.73
CA ALA A 75 0.76 -12.38 3.67
C ALA A 75 2.11 -11.79 3.25
N ASP A 76 2.43 -11.86 1.95
CA ASP A 76 3.62 -11.22 1.40
C ASP A 76 3.55 -9.70 1.55
N PHE A 77 2.42 -9.10 1.17
CA PHE A 77 2.22 -7.66 1.31
C PHE A 77 2.40 -7.17 2.75
N LYS A 78 1.85 -7.89 3.73
CA LYS A 78 2.05 -7.56 5.15
C LYS A 78 3.52 -7.65 5.54
N ARG A 79 4.22 -8.72 5.16
CA ARG A 79 5.66 -8.89 5.42
C ARG A 79 6.48 -7.76 4.80
N TRP A 80 6.16 -7.35 3.57
CA TRP A 80 6.81 -6.23 2.89
C TRP A 80 6.57 -4.89 3.58
N ALA A 81 5.33 -4.63 4.01
CA ALA A 81 4.98 -3.42 4.76
C ALA A 81 5.74 -3.36 6.10
N ASP A 82 5.77 -4.48 6.84
CA ASP A 82 6.49 -4.59 8.10
C ASP A 82 8.02 -4.40 7.89
N ALA A 83 8.59 -4.97 6.82
CA ALA A 83 9.99 -4.77 6.44
C ALA A 83 10.32 -3.31 6.08
N GLY A 84 9.41 -2.62 5.38
CA GLY A 84 9.60 -1.23 4.97
C GLY A 84 9.64 -0.24 6.14
N VAL A 85 8.99 -0.54 7.26
CA VAL A 85 8.99 0.29 8.47
C VAL A 85 10.00 -0.15 9.52
N ALA A 86 10.58 -1.36 9.39
CA ALA A 86 11.51 -1.92 10.37
C ALA A 86 12.71 -0.98 10.63
N ALA A 87 13.21 -0.32 9.57
CA ALA A 87 14.33 0.62 9.64
C ALA A 87 14.03 1.93 10.39
N ILE A 88 12.75 2.25 10.67
CA ILE A 88 12.32 3.52 11.25
C ILE A 88 12.09 3.42 12.77
N GLY A 89 11.85 2.22 13.30
CA GLY A 89 11.36 2.09 14.68
C GLY A 89 11.71 0.81 15.42
N ARG A 90 12.56 -0.07 14.87
CA ARG A 90 12.99 -1.30 15.54
C ARG A 90 14.51 -1.34 15.65
N GLU A 91 15.00 -1.78 16.80
CA GLU A 91 16.38 -2.21 16.94
C GLU A 91 16.50 -3.61 16.31
N LEU A 92 17.29 -3.70 15.25
CA LEU A 92 17.47 -4.93 14.46
C LEU A 92 18.91 -5.41 14.62
N ASP A 93 19.08 -6.72 14.72
CA ASP A 93 20.38 -7.36 14.54
C ASP A 93 20.75 -7.43 13.04
N ASP A 94 21.96 -7.89 12.74
CA ASP A 94 22.47 -7.97 11.37
C ASP A 94 21.54 -8.80 10.47
N GLN A 95 20.98 -9.89 11.00
CA GLN A 95 20.07 -10.75 10.24
C GLN A 95 18.73 -10.05 9.98
N GLY A 96 18.16 -9.36 10.96
CA GLY A 96 16.93 -8.59 10.82
C GLY A 96 17.05 -7.47 9.78
N TRP A 97 18.23 -6.85 9.66
CA TRP A 97 18.53 -5.89 8.59
C TRP A 97 18.53 -6.55 7.21
N ILE A 98 19.19 -7.70 7.06
CA ILE A 98 19.23 -8.47 5.81
C ILE A 98 17.82 -8.88 5.38
N ASP A 99 17.02 -9.42 6.32
CA ASP A 99 15.66 -9.89 6.03
C ASP A 99 14.74 -8.74 5.64
N SER A 100 14.86 -7.59 6.32
CA SER A 100 14.10 -6.38 5.98
C SER A 100 14.47 -5.87 4.58
N ALA A 101 15.78 -5.83 4.25
CA ALA A 101 16.24 -5.42 2.94
C ALA A 101 15.71 -6.35 1.83
N ASN A 102 15.75 -7.67 2.05
CA ASN A 102 15.21 -8.65 1.12
C ASN A 102 13.70 -8.47 0.90
N GLY A 103 12.93 -8.24 1.98
CA GLY A 103 11.50 -7.98 1.90
C GLY A 103 11.18 -6.71 1.09
N VAL A 104 11.96 -5.65 1.26
CA VAL A 104 11.80 -4.41 0.47
C VAL A 104 12.11 -4.64 -1.01
N VAL A 105 13.18 -5.39 -1.33
CA VAL A 105 13.53 -5.70 -2.72
C VAL A 105 12.44 -6.53 -3.39
N GLU A 106 11.90 -7.53 -2.70
CA GLU A 106 10.82 -8.37 -3.23
C GLU A 106 9.55 -7.56 -3.49
N MET A 107 9.18 -6.66 -2.57
CA MET A 107 8.07 -5.72 -2.76
C MET A 107 8.26 -4.85 -4.01
N GLN A 108 9.46 -4.31 -4.20
CA GLN A 108 9.79 -3.49 -5.37
C GLN A 108 9.67 -4.28 -6.67
N GLN A 109 10.17 -5.51 -6.70
CA GLN A 109 10.07 -6.41 -7.86
C GLN A 109 8.61 -6.74 -8.18
N TYR A 110 7.80 -7.04 -7.17
CA TYR A 110 6.38 -7.33 -7.34
C TYR A 110 5.64 -6.14 -7.96
N PHE A 111 5.74 -4.95 -7.36
CA PHE A 111 5.01 -3.79 -7.88
C PHE A 111 5.57 -3.29 -9.22
N ALA A 112 6.86 -3.48 -9.50
CA ALA A 112 7.42 -3.20 -10.83
C ALA A 112 6.77 -4.09 -11.91
N ALA A 113 6.63 -5.39 -11.65
CA ALA A 113 5.94 -6.31 -12.55
C ALA A 113 4.46 -5.96 -12.71
N GLU A 114 3.79 -5.58 -11.62
CA GLU A 114 2.37 -5.22 -11.62
C GLU A 114 2.09 -3.94 -12.42
N LEU A 115 3.01 -2.96 -12.34
CA LEU A 115 2.99 -1.75 -13.14
C LEU A 115 3.26 -2.04 -14.63
N GLU A 116 4.19 -2.94 -14.96
CA GLU A 116 4.42 -3.35 -16.35
C GLU A 116 3.18 -4.03 -16.93
N HIS A 117 2.57 -4.95 -16.19
CA HIS A 117 1.35 -5.62 -16.61
C HIS A 117 0.23 -4.63 -16.93
N ARG A 118 0.04 -3.60 -16.10
CA ARG A 118 -0.98 -2.56 -16.30
C ARG A 118 -0.71 -1.61 -17.46
N ARG A 119 0.54 -1.50 -17.94
CA ARG A 119 0.80 -0.74 -19.18
C ARG A 119 0.18 -1.40 -20.39
N GLU A 120 0.17 -2.73 -20.40
CA GLU A 120 -0.43 -3.53 -21.48
C GLU A 120 -1.91 -3.85 -21.20
N HIS A 121 -2.29 -3.94 -19.92
CA HIS A 121 -3.63 -4.32 -19.46
C HIS A 121 -4.16 -3.33 -18.41
N PRO A 122 -4.55 -2.11 -18.80
CA PRO A 122 -5.05 -1.11 -17.86
C PRO A 122 -6.27 -1.60 -17.09
N ALA A 123 -6.31 -1.34 -15.78
CA ALA A 123 -7.43 -1.67 -14.90
C ALA A 123 -8.03 -0.40 -14.27
N ASP A 124 -9.24 -0.51 -13.71
CA ASP A 124 -9.85 0.58 -12.95
C ASP A 124 -9.33 0.59 -11.50
N ASP A 125 -8.03 0.86 -11.32
CA ASP A 125 -7.36 0.80 -10.03
C ASP A 125 -6.30 1.87 -9.81
N LEU A 126 -5.80 1.94 -8.57
CA LEU A 126 -4.87 2.98 -8.14
C LEU A 126 -3.51 2.90 -8.85
N LEU A 127 -3.04 1.70 -9.18
CA LEU A 127 -1.76 1.54 -9.89
C LEU A 127 -1.86 2.04 -11.33
N THR A 128 -2.99 1.80 -11.99
CA THR A 128 -3.27 2.36 -13.33
C THR A 128 -3.40 3.87 -13.28
N ASP A 129 -4.12 4.40 -12.28
CA ASP A 129 -4.24 5.85 -12.05
C ASP A 129 -2.85 6.50 -11.80
N LEU A 130 -1.97 5.85 -11.05
CA LEU A 130 -0.60 6.32 -10.82
C LEU A 130 0.27 6.28 -12.08
N LEU A 131 0.13 5.25 -12.93
CA LEU A 131 0.83 5.17 -14.22
C LEU A 131 0.41 6.30 -15.17
N ALA A 132 -0.87 6.67 -15.15
CA ALA A 132 -1.43 7.75 -15.95
C ALA A 132 -1.11 9.15 -15.39
N ALA A 133 -0.79 9.25 -14.09
CA ALA A 133 -0.50 10.53 -13.46
C ALA A 133 0.67 11.25 -14.14
N ARG A 134 0.43 12.52 -14.51
CA ARG A 134 1.42 13.43 -15.08
C ARG A 134 1.37 14.76 -14.33
N LEU A 135 2.54 15.39 -14.25
CA LEU A 135 2.66 16.77 -13.84
C LEU A 135 2.75 17.64 -15.08
N THR A 136 1.97 18.69 -15.10
CA THR A 136 1.90 19.71 -16.14
C THR A 136 2.60 20.99 -15.64
N PRO A 137 2.96 21.94 -16.53
CA PRO A 137 3.55 23.21 -16.11
C PRO A 137 2.65 23.99 -15.13
N ASP A 138 1.33 23.89 -15.28
CA ASP A 138 0.34 24.49 -14.37
C ASP A 138 0.32 23.84 -12.98
N ASP A 139 0.89 22.64 -12.84
CA ASP A 139 1.12 22.01 -11.54
C ASP A 139 2.31 22.63 -10.81
N GLY A 140 2.97 23.69 -11.32
CA GLY A 140 3.97 24.47 -10.61
C GLY A 140 5.24 23.70 -10.25
N VAL A 141 5.78 22.94 -11.21
CA VAL A 141 7.03 22.18 -11.09
C VAL A 141 7.97 22.65 -12.21
N GLU A 142 9.03 23.37 -11.85
CA GLU A 142 10.13 23.65 -12.78
C GLU A 142 10.82 22.31 -13.12
N GLY A 143 11.15 22.13 -14.41
CA GLY A 143 11.52 20.85 -15.03
C GLY A 143 12.70 20.12 -14.41
#